data_AF-A0A240FGK4-F1
#
_entry.id   AF-A0A240FGK4-F1
#
_cell.length_a   1.000
_cell.length_b   1.000
_cell.length_c   1.000
_cell.angle_alpha   90.00
_cell.angle_beta   90.00
_cell.angle_gamma   90.00
#
_symmetry.space_group_name_H-M   'P 1'
#
loop_
_entity.id
_entity.type
_entity.pdbx_description
1 polymer ?
#
loop_
_entity_poly.entity_id
_entity_poly.type
_entity_poly.pdbx_seq_one_letter_code
_entity_poly.pdbx_strand_id
1 'polypeptide(L)'
;HLRRTNTPIGRDGKLAKPRQLHNTHWGLVCPAETPEGQACGLVKNLSLMCYVSVGSPADPLIEFMINRGMEVVEEYEPTRYPHATKIFVNGSWVGVHADPKHLVNQVLDTRRKSYVQFEVSLVRDIRDREFKIFSDAGRVMRPVFTVHQEDDYENNITKGQLVLTKDHVNRLAQEQAEPPANPADKFGWDGLIREGAVEYLDAEEEETAMICMTPEDLELYREQKNDEATLTEEEKRAKQEAEKREQEEDRNKRLKTKVNPTTHMYTHCEIHPSMILGICASIIPFPDHNQSPRNTYQSAMGKQAMGFFLTNYSRRMDTMANILYYPQKPLATTRSMEFLKFRELPAGQNAIVAIACYSGYNQEDSVIMNQSSIDRGLFRSLFFRSYSDQEKKVGLNYTEIFEKPFQQTTLRMKHGTYDKLDEDGIVAPGVRVSGEDIIIGKTAPIDQENQDLGTRTQSHQRRDISTPLRSTENGIVDQVILTVNADNVKYVKVRVRTTKIPQIGDKFASRHGQKGTIGVTYRQEDMPFSREGLTPDIIINPHAIPSRMTIAHLIECLLSKVSTLEGMEGDATPFTDVTVDSVSELLRKHGYQSRGFEVM
;
A
#
# COMPACT_ATOMS: atom_id res chain seq x y z
N HIS A 1 0.19 -7.21 -0.32
CA HIS A 1 0.37 -8.54 -0.97
C HIS A 1 -0.68 -8.80 -2.04
N LEU A 2 -1.97 -8.61 -1.75
CA LEU A 2 -3.06 -8.86 -2.72
C LEU A 2 -2.94 -8.05 -4.02
N ARG A 3 -2.43 -6.81 -3.97
CA ARG A 3 -2.24 -5.93 -5.14
C ARG A 3 -0.97 -6.22 -5.96
N ARG A 4 -0.25 -7.30 -5.67
CA ARG A 4 1.04 -7.61 -6.32
C ARG A 4 0.82 -8.27 -7.67
N THR A 5 1.50 -7.77 -8.71
CA THR A 5 1.59 -8.40 -10.02
C THR A 5 3.01 -8.88 -10.29
N ASN A 6 3.15 -10.00 -10.99
CA ASN A 6 4.44 -10.60 -11.32
C ASN A 6 4.55 -10.76 -12.84
N THR A 7 5.56 -10.12 -13.43
CA THR A 7 5.86 -10.32 -14.86
C THR A 7 6.46 -11.73 -15.05
N PRO A 8 5.97 -12.54 -16.02
CA PRO A 8 6.37 -13.94 -16.21
C PRO A 8 7.73 -14.07 -16.91
N ILE A 9 8.74 -13.33 -16.44
CA ILE A 9 10.10 -13.34 -17.00
C ILE A 9 11.08 -13.85 -15.93
N GLY A 10 12.07 -14.63 -16.37
CA GLY A 10 13.15 -15.11 -15.51
C GLY A 10 13.88 -13.96 -14.80
N ARG A 11 14.20 -14.13 -13.52
CA ARG A 11 14.81 -13.07 -12.70
C ARG A 11 16.28 -12.83 -13.02
N ASP A 12 16.92 -13.74 -13.75
CA ASP A 12 18.36 -13.75 -14.03
C ASP A 12 18.78 -12.69 -15.07
N GLY A 13 17.84 -12.18 -15.86
CA GLY A 13 18.10 -11.15 -16.87
C GLY A 13 18.29 -9.77 -16.25
N LYS A 14 19.47 -9.16 -16.46
CA LYS A 14 19.78 -7.76 -16.10
C LYS A 14 19.30 -6.73 -17.15
N LEU A 15 18.37 -7.10 -18.02
CA LEU A 15 17.87 -6.22 -19.08
C LEU A 15 17.04 -5.07 -18.49
N ALA A 16 17.26 -3.86 -19.00
CA ALA A 16 16.55 -2.66 -18.54
C ALA A 16 15.06 -2.70 -18.91
N LYS A 17 14.72 -3.17 -20.11
CA LYS A 17 13.33 -3.46 -20.50
C LYS A 17 13.04 -4.93 -20.17
N PRO A 18 11.94 -5.27 -19.47
CA PRO A 18 10.77 -4.44 -19.14
C PRO A 18 10.77 -3.85 -17.71
N ARG A 19 11.92 -3.76 -17.04
CA ARG A 19 12.04 -3.34 -15.63
C ARG A 19 11.89 -1.84 -15.43
N GLN A 20 12.26 -1.04 -16.43
CA GLN A 20 12.16 0.42 -16.39
C GLN A 20 10.71 0.87 -16.24
N LEU A 21 10.50 1.90 -15.41
CA LEU A 21 9.19 2.54 -15.30
C LEU A 21 8.84 3.17 -16.65
N HIS A 22 7.69 2.79 -17.20
CA HIS A 22 7.12 3.33 -18.43
C HIS A 22 6.05 4.38 -18.09
N ASN A 23 5.85 5.35 -18.97
CA ASN A 23 4.82 6.40 -18.81
C ASN A 23 3.40 5.81 -18.72
N THR A 24 3.10 4.75 -19.47
CA THR A 24 1.81 4.03 -19.40
C THR A 24 1.52 3.36 -18.06
N HIS A 25 2.47 3.34 -17.11
CA HIS A 25 2.19 2.89 -15.75
C HIS A 25 1.47 3.93 -14.89
N TRP A 26 1.45 5.20 -15.33
CA TRP A 26 0.87 6.31 -14.58
C TRP A 26 -0.57 5.99 -14.20
N GLY A 27 -0.93 6.20 -12.93
CA GLY A 27 -2.28 5.95 -12.42
C GLY A 27 -2.68 4.48 -12.26
N LEU A 28 -2.02 3.54 -12.93
CA LEU A 28 -2.33 2.11 -12.88
C LEU A 28 -1.44 1.33 -11.89
N VAL A 29 -0.16 1.66 -11.85
CA VAL A 29 0.85 0.97 -11.02
C VAL A 29 1.61 1.99 -10.19
N CYS A 30 1.88 1.64 -8.93
CA CYS A 30 2.69 2.47 -8.05
C CYS A 30 4.12 2.63 -8.61
N PRO A 31 4.62 3.87 -8.76
CA PRO A 31 5.97 4.11 -9.30
C PRO A 31 7.09 3.71 -8.34
N ALA A 32 6.82 3.72 -7.02
CA ALA A 32 7.83 3.48 -5.99
C ALA A 32 7.81 2.04 -5.44
N GLU A 33 6.68 1.33 -5.48
CA GLU A 33 6.52 0.06 -4.76
C GLU A 33 6.99 -1.15 -5.59
N THR A 34 8.31 -1.34 -5.65
CA THR A 34 8.97 -2.50 -6.26
C THR A 34 10.07 -3.05 -5.33
N PRO A 35 10.33 -4.37 -5.28
CA PRO A 35 11.42 -4.90 -4.47
C PRO A 35 12.79 -4.51 -5.03
N GLU A 36 13.78 -4.44 -4.14
CA GLU A 36 15.18 -4.25 -4.50
C GLU A 36 15.77 -5.52 -5.16
N GLY A 37 16.81 -5.34 -5.99
CA GLY A 37 17.59 -6.44 -6.55
C GLY A 37 16.95 -7.11 -7.77
N GLN A 38 17.02 -8.44 -7.83
CA GLN A 38 16.70 -9.21 -9.05
C GLN A 38 15.23 -9.13 -9.49
N ALA A 39 14.32 -8.75 -8.59
CA ALA A 39 12.90 -8.62 -8.88
C ALA A 39 12.48 -7.16 -9.19
N CYS A 40 13.43 -6.21 -9.18
CA CYS A 40 13.17 -4.80 -9.45
C CYS A 40 12.50 -4.61 -10.82
N GLY A 41 11.35 -3.93 -10.82
CA GLY A 41 10.54 -3.66 -12.01
C GLY A 41 9.74 -4.85 -12.56
N LEU A 42 10.02 -6.09 -12.12
CA LEU A 42 9.25 -7.28 -12.50
C LEU A 42 8.09 -7.55 -11.55
N VAL A 43 8.29 -7.23 -10.27
CA VAL A 43 7.23 -7.26 -9.27
C VAL A 43 6.72 -5.85 -9.10
N LYS A 44 5.46 -5.64 -9.48
CA LYS A 44 4.76 -4.36 -9.44
C LYS A 44 3.59 -4.45 -8.46
N ASN A 45 3.09 -3.31 -8.01
CA ASN A 45 1.90 -3.24 -7.17
C ASN A 45 0.94 -2.22 -7.77
N LEU A 46 -0.33 -2.61 -7.90
CA LEU A 46 -1.39 -1.75 -8.42
C LEU A 46 -1.51 -0.48 -7.55
N SER A 47 -1.89 0.63 -8.17
CA SER A 47 -2.20 1.89 -7.47
C SER A 47 -3.45 1.73 -6.58
N LEU A 48 -3.74 2.73 -5.74
CA LEU A 48 -4.89 2.68 -4.82
C LEU A 48 -6.22 2.52 -5.55
N MET A 49 -6.44 3.30 -6.62
CA MET A 49 -7.70 3.31 -7.38
C MET A 49 -7.71 2.38 -8.60
N CYS A 50 -6.62 1.65 -8.87
CA CYS A 50 -6.58 0.74 -9.99
C CYS A 50 -7.63 -0.38 -9.86
N TYR A 51 -8.39 -0.54 -10.93
CA TYR A 51 -9.39 -1.58 -11.15
C TYR A 51 -8.88 -2.57 -12.20
N VAL A 52 -9.26 -3.83 -12.08
CA VAL A 52 -8.94 -4.87 -13.07
C VAL A 52 -10.26 -5.36 -13.65
N SER A 53 -10.44 -5.27 -14.97
CA SER A 53 -11.67 -5.68 -15.65
C SER A 53 -11.97 -7.16 -15.44
N VAL A 54 -13.26 -7.47 -15.27
CA VAL A 54 -13.76 -8.84 -15.12
C VAL A 54 -14.27 -9.40 -16.45
N GLY A 55 -14.55 -8.52 -17.41
CA GLY A 55 -14.98 -8.86 -18.76
C GLY A 55 -16.50 -8.89 -18.90
N SER A 56 -16.97 -8.50 -20.07
CA SER A 56 -18.38 -8.37 -20.40
C SER A 56 -18.69 -8.87 -21.82
N PRO A 57 -19.91 -9.39 -22.05
CA PRO A 57 -20.31 -9.90 -23.36
C PRO A 57 -20.36 -8.76 -24.38
N ALA A 58 -19.73 -8.99 -25.54
CA ALA A 58 -19.63 -8.00 -26.60
C ALA A 58 -20.81 -8.02 -27.60
N ASP A 59 -21.54 -9.14 -27.68
CA ASP A 59 -22.59 -9.35 -28.69
C ASP A 59 -23.69 -8.27 -28.67
N PRO A 60 -24.22 -7.84 -27.49
CA PRO A 60 -25.23 -6.78 -27.46
C PRO A 60 -24.73 -5.45 -28.02
N LEU A 61 -23.43 -5.17 -27.86
CA LEU A 61 -22.82 -3.95 -28.37
C LEU A 61 -22.66 -4.02 -29.90
N ILE A 62 -22.35 -5.19 -30.44
CA ILE A 62 -22.31 -5.41 -31.90
C ILE A 62 -23.70 -5.18 -32.51
N GLU A 63 -24.74 -5.80 -31.94
CA GLU A 63 -26.12 -5.60 -32.40
C GLU A 63 -26.55 -4.13 -32.32
N PHE A 64 -26.18 -3.44 -31.24
CA PHE A 64 -26.43 -2.01 -31.09
C PHE A 64 -25.78 -1.19 -32.21
N MET A 65 -24.52 -1.48 -32.56
CA MET A 65 -23.82 -0.78 -33.64
C MET A 65 -24.43 -1.07 -35.02
N ILE A 66 -24.82 -2.32 -35.30
CA ILE A 66 -25.50 -2.69 -36.57
C ILE A 66 -26.79 -1.88 -36.73
N ASN A 67 -27.61 -1.81 -35.68
CA ASN A 67 -28.86 -1.04 -35.68
C ASN A 67 -28.66 0.48 -35.85
N ARG A 68 -27.43 0.99 -35.64
CA ARG A 68 -27.07 2.41 -35.80
C ARG A 68 -26.32 2.71 -37.10
N GLY A 69 -26.26 1.75 -38.03
CA GLY A 69 -25.70 1.97 -39.37
C GLY A 69 -24.27 1.47 -39.54
N MET A 70 -23.78 0.58 -38.66
CA MET A 70 -22.57 -0.18 -38.94
C MET A 70 -22.86 -1.24 -40.01
N GLU A 71 -22.11 -1.19 -41.10
CA GLU A 71 -22.13 -2.23 -42.14
C GLU A 71 -21.22 -3.38 -41.70
N VAL A 72 -21.72 -4.62 -41.77
CA VAL A 72 -20.95 -5.81 -41.40
C VAL A 72 -19.83 -6.02 -42.42
N VAL A 73 -18.67 -6.52 -41.96
CA VAL A 73 -17.48 -6.71 -42.80
C VAL A 73 -17.74 -7.57 -44.04
N GLU A 74 -18.67 -8.51 -43.97
CA GLU A 74 -19.07 -9.40 -45.07
C GLU A 74 -19.79 -8.65 -46.20
N GLU A 75 -20.47 -7.55 -45.88
CA GLU A 75 -21.24 -6.73 -46.83
C GLU A 75 -20.44 -5.51 -47.33
N TYR A 76 -19.22 -5.33 -46.81
CA TYR A 76 -18.40 -4.15 -47.09
C TYR A 76 -17.69 -4.25 -48.45
N GLU A 77 -17.93 -3.25 -49.30
CA GLU A 77 -17.21 -3.05 -50.57
C GLU A 77 -16.18 -1.89 -50.47
N PRO A 78 -14.87 -2.18 -50.51
CA PRO A 78 -13.82 -1.16 -50.35
C PRO A 78 -13.83 -0.05 -51.41
N THR A 79 -14.34 -0.34 -52.61
CA THR A 79 -14.47 0.63 -53.71
C THR A 79 -15.57 1.65 -53.46
N ARG A 80 -16.62 1.28 -52.72
CA ARG A 80 -17.78 2.13 -52.46
C ARG A 80 -17.51 3.12 -51.33
N TYR A 81 -16.82 2.70 -50.28
CA TYR A 81 -16.49 3.56 -49.13
C TYR A 81 -15.00 3.49 -48.75
N PRO A 82 -14.09 4.08 -49.56
CA PRO A 82 -12.64 3.99 -49.35
C PRO A 82 -12.13 4.71 -48.08
N HIS A 83 -13.00 5.46 -47.40
CA HIS A 83 -12.68 6.26 -46.22
C HIS A 83 -13.52 5.87 -44.99
N ALA A 84 -14.27 4.76 -45.06
CA ALA A 84 -14.99 4.27 -43.90
C ALA A 84 -14.03 3.88 -42.77
N THR A 85 -14.46 4.12 -41.53
CA THR A 85 -13.71 3.75 -40.34
C THR A 85 -13.98 2.30 -40.00
N LYS A 86 -12.92 1.54 -39.73
CA LYS A 86 -13.01 0.12 -39.36
C LYS A 86 -13.36 -0.01 -37.90
N ILE A 87 -14.24 -0.96 -37.57
CA ILE A 87 -14.68 -1.21 -36.19
C ILE A 87 -14.15 -2.58 -35.74
N PHE A 88 -13.33 -2.57 -34.70
CA PHE A 88 -12.76 -3.76 -34.09
C PHE A 88 -13.38 -3.99 -32.72
N VAL A 89 -13.75 -5.22 -32.43
CA VAL A 89 -14.24 -5.66 -31.11
C VAL A 89 -13.37 -6.81 -30.64
N ASN A 90 -12.66 -6.63 -29.53
CA ASN A 90 -11.70 -7.60 -28.97
C ASN A 90 -10.67 -8.09 -30.02
N GLY A 91 -10.25 -7.19 -30.90
CA GLY A 91 -9.30 -7.48 -32.00
C GLY A 91 -9.91 -8.05 -33.27
N SER A 92 -11.18 -8.47 -33.27
CA SER A 92 -11.89 -8.92 -34.47
C SER A 92 -12.47 -7.74 -35.24
N TRP A 93 -12.22 -7.68 -36.56
CA TRP A 93 -12.85 -6.69 -37.43
C TRP A 93 -14.30 -7.07 -37.70
N VAL A 94 -15.24 -6.34 -37.12
CA VAL A 94 -16.68 -6.67 -37.18
C VAL A 94 -17.39 -5.93 -38.32
N GLY A 95 -16.98 -4.70 -38.61
CA GLY A 95 -17.66 -3.89 -39.62
C GLY A 95 -16.97 -2.57 -39.93
N VAL A 96 -17.66 -1.74 -40.70
CA VAL A 96 -17.24 -0.38 -41.01
C VAL A 96 -18.38 0.61 -40.78
N HIS A 97 -18.02 1.88 -40.59
CA HIS A 97 -19.00 2.95 -40.50
C HIS A 97 -18.52 4.20 -41.24
N ALA A 98 -19.42 4.82 -42.00
CA ALA A 98 -19.09 6.01 -42.80
C ALA A 98 -18.95 7.28 -41.94
N ASP A 99 -19.79 7.45 -40.91
CA ASP A 99 -19.72 8.54 -39.94
C ASP A 99 -19.34 8.05 -38.52
N PRO A 100 -18.05 7.79 -38.25
CA PRO A 100 -17.62 7.28 -36.96
C PRO A 100 -17.83 8.26 -35.82
N LYS A 101 -17.89 9.58 -36.06
CA LYS A 101 -18.03 10.57 -34.99
C LYS A 101 -19.38 10.39 -34.29
N HIS A 102 -20.43 10.25 -35.09
CA HIS A 102 -21.78 10.04 -34.57
C HIS A 102 -21.92 8.70 -33.84
N LEU A 103 -21.40 7.61 -34.41
CA LEU A 103 -21.45 6.28 -33.77
C LEU A 103 -20.70 6.25 -32.43
N VAL A 104 -19.48 6.80 -32.39
CA VAL A 104 -18.64 6.80 -31.18
C VAL A 104 -19.31 7.57 -30.06
N ASN A 105 -19.89 8.75 -30.34
CA ASN A 105 -20.63 9.52 -29.33
C ASN A 105 -21.83 8.74 -28.78
N GLN A 106 -22.58 8.04 -29.63
CA GLN A 106 -23.70 7.21 -29.18
C GLN A 106 -23.25 6.04 -28.30
N VAL A 107 -22.14 5.39 -28.63
CA VAL A 107 -21.59 4.28 -27.83
C VAL A 107 -20.99 4.78 -26.51
N LEU A 108 -20.35 5.95 -26.50
CA LEU A 108 -19.89 6.59 -25.27
C LEU A 108 -21.07 6.95 -24.36
N ASP A 109 -22.16 7.49 -24.92
CA ASP A 109 -23.36 7.84 -24.16
C ASP A 109 -24.04 6.62 -23.54
N THR A 110 -24.02 5.46 -24.21
CA THR A 110 -24.57 4.23 -23.62
C THR A 110 -23.72 3.72 -22.45
N ARG A 111 -22.39 3.92 -22.49
CA ARG A 111 -21.51 3.66 -21.34
C ARG A 111 -21.77 4.64 -20.20
N ARG A 112 -21.88 5.94 -20.48
CA ARG A 112 -22.15 6.98 -19.46
C ARG A 112 -23.48 6.81 -18.76
N LYS A 113 -24.52 6.41 -19.50
CA LYS A 113 -25.85 6.08 -18.95
C LYS A 113 -25.92 4.68 -18.32
N SER A 114 -24.79 3.96 -18.26
CA SER A 114 -24.67 2.62 -17.69
C SER A 114 -25.55 1.55 -18.36
N TYR A 115 -25.89 1.72 -19.65
CA TYR A 115 -26.47 0.64 -20.46
C TYR A 115 -25.42 -0.38 -20.88
N VAL A 116 -24.19 0.10 -21.13
CA VAL A 116 -23.00 -0.72 -21.35
C VAL A 116 -22.20 -0.74 -20.04
N GLN A 117 -21.55 -1.86 -19.74
CA GLN A 117 -20.68 -1.97 -18.57
C GLN A 117 -19.58 -0.91 -18.64
N PHE A 118 -19.31 -0.25 -17.51
CA PHE A 118 -18.32 0.84 -17.41
C PHE A 118 -16.88 0.38 -17.73
N GLU A 119 -16.62 -0.93 -17.67
CA GLU A 119 -15.32 -1.52 -18.00
C GLU A 119 -15.06 -1.66 -19.51
N VAL A 120 -16.06 -1.47 -20.39
CA VAL A 120 -15.85 -1.57 -21.83
C VAL A 120 -15.04 -0.37 -22.32
N SER A 121 -13.88 -0.64 -22.90
CA SER A 121 -12.97 0.38 -23.43
C SER A 121 -13.29 0.74 -24.87
N LEU A 122 -13.24 2.03 -25.18
CA LEU A 122 -13.68 2.67 -26.42
C LEU A 122 -12.58 3.60 -26.93
N VAL A 123 -11.80 3.12 -27.90
CA VAL A 123 -10.64 3.85 -28.45
C VAL A 123 -10.90 4.24 -29.89
N ARG A 124 -10.93 5.55 -30.17
CA ARG A 124 -11.09 6.07 -31.53
C ARG A 124 -9.76 6.62 -32.05
N ASP A 125 -9.12 5.85 -32.93
CA ASP A 125 -7.94 6.30 -33.66
C ASP A 125 -8.34 7.04 -34.95
N ILE A 126 -8.20 8.36 -34.91
CA ILE A 126 -8.55 9.24 -36.04
C ILE A 126 -7.55 9.08 -37.19
N ARG A 127 -6.27 8.80 -36.89
CA ARG A 127 -5.20 8.73 -37.89
C ARG A 127 -5.30 7.46 -38.70
N ASP A 128 -5.48 6.32 -38.03
CA ASP A 128 -5.57 5.02 -38.69
C ASP A 128 -7.00 4.68 -39.15
N ARG A 129 -7.98 5.52 -38.78
CA ARG A 129 -9.41 5.35 -39.06
C ARG A 129 -9.93 4.03 -38.51
N GLU A 130 -9.67 3.82 -37.23
CA GLU A 130 -10.08 2.62 -36.50
C GLU A 130 -10.85 3.01 -35.23
N PHE A 131 -11.93 2.30 -34.97
CA PHE A 131 -12.63 2.33 -33.69
C PHE A 131 -12.46 0.96 -33.03
N LYS A 132 -11.72 0.91 -31.93
CA LYS A 132 -11.38 -0.31 -31.22
C LYS A 132 -12.17 -0.36 -29.92
N ILE A 133 -12.84 -1.48 -29.71
CA ILE A 133 -13.65 -1.74 -28.53
C ILE A 133 -13.07 -2.96 -27.84
N PHE A 134 -12.81 -2.85 -26.53
CA PHE A 134 -12.32 -3.95 -25.71
C PHE A 134 -13.30 -4.21 -24.56
N SER A 135 -13.86 -5.42 -24.52
CA SER A 135 -14.73 -5.92 -23.45
C SER A 135 -14.13 -7.11 -22.71
N ASP A 136 -12.87 -7.44 -23.00
CA ASP A 136 -12.12 -8.52 -22.38
C ASP A 136 -11.75 -8.25 -20.92
N ALA A 137 -11.45 -9.34 -20.21
CA ALA A 137 -11.04 -9.33 -18.81
C ALA A 137 -9.52 -9.12 -18.67
N GLY A 138 -9.09 -8.60 -17.53
CA GLY A 138 -7.67 -8.44 -17.19
C GLY A 138 -7.04 -7.11 -17.60
N ARG A 139 -7.81 -6.19 -18.18
CA ARG A 139 -7.38 -4.81 -18.42
C ARG A 139 -7.28 -4.07 -17.09
N VAL A 140 -6.23 -3.26 -16.96
CA VAL A 140 -6.06 -2.37 -15.81
C VAL A 140 -6.62 -1.01 -16.15
N MET A 141 -7.47 -0.50 -15.27
CA MET A 141 -8.19 0.75 -15.48
C MET A 141 -8.04 1.67 -14.26
N ARG A 142 -8.24 2.96 -14.45
CA ARG A 142 -8.31 3.94 -13.37
C ARG A 142 -9.53 4.86 -13.53
N PRO A 143 -10.23 5.15 -12.42
CA PRO A 143 -11.32 6.12 -12.46
C PRO A 143 -10.78 7.55 -12.53
N VAL A 144 -11.42 8.37 -13.35
CA VAL A 144 -11.16 9.81 -13.50
C VAL A 144 -12.48 10.57 -13.58
N PHE A 145 -12.47 11.86 -13.26
CA PHE A 145 -13.64 12.70 -13.45
C PHE A 145 -13.82 13.08 -14.92
N THR A 146 -15.07 13.10 -15.35
CA THR A 146 -15.45 13.47 -16.72
C THR A 146 -15.59 14.99 -16.83
N VAL A 147 -15.14 15.55 -17.95
CA VAL A 147 -15.31 16.98 -18.30
C VAL A 147 -16.33 17.12 -19.43
N HIS A 148 -17.22 18.10 -19.31
CA HIS A 148 -18.13 18.49 -20.39
C HIS A 148 -17.34 19.08 -21.57
N GLN A 149 -17.42 18.44 -22.73
CA GLN A 149 -16.69 18.88 -23.93
C GLN A 149 -17.50 19.85 -24.81
N GLU A 150 -18.82 19.86 -24.64
CA GLU A 150 -19.77 20.68 -25.39
C GLU A 150 -20.57 21.58 -24.43
N ASP A 151 -21.05 22.70 -24.93
CA ASP A 151 -21.90 23.61 -24.17
C ASP A 151 -23.31 23.03 -24.11
N ASP A 152 -23.84 22.84 -22.90
CA ASP A 152 -25.21 22.43 -22.66
C ASP A 152 -26.03 23.66 -22.22
N TYR A 153 -26.72 24.24 -23.20
CA TYR A 153 -27.55 25.43 -23.00
C TYR A 153 -28.81 25.14 -22.19
N GLU A 154 -29.27 23.88 -22.10
CA GLU A 154 -30.47 23.53 -21.35
C GLU A 154 -30.20 23.57 -19.84
N ASN A 155 -29.01 23.09 -19.43
CA ASN A 155 -28.59 23.07 -18.04
C ASN A 155 -27.65 24.23 -17.65
N ASN A 156 -27.40 25.18 -18.55
CA ASN A 156 -26.43 26.28 -18.40
C ASN A 156 -25.01 25.80 -18.05
N ILE A 157 -24.59 24.66 -18.58
CA ILE A 157 -23.26 24.09 -18.35
C ILE A 157 -22.36 24.53 -19.50
N THR A 158 -21.31 25.27 -19.18
CA THR A 158 -20.29 25.64 -20.16
C THR A 158 -19.31 24.50 -20.38
N LYS A 159 -18.79 24.36 -21.60
CA LYS A 159 -17.68 23.44 -21.89
C LYS A 159 -16.49 23.68 -20.95
N GLY A 160 -15.76 22.62 -20.63
CA GLY A 160 -14.64 22.65 -19.70
C GLY A 160 -15.07 22.67 -18.22
N GLN A 161 -16.33 22.37 -17.90
CA GLN A 161 -16.77 22.12 -16.52
C GLN A 161 -16.73 20.62 -16.19
N LEU A 162 -16.50 20.30 -14.91
CA LEU A 162 -16.63 18.93 -14.43
C LEU A 162 -18.11 18.52 -14.43
N VAL A 163 -18.37 17.26 -14.81
CA VAL A 163 -19.70 16.65 -14.65
C VAL A 163 -20.04 16.47 -13.17
N LEU A 164 -19.03 16.33 -12.30
CA LEU A 164 -19.20 16.29 -10.86
C LEU A 164 -19.63 17.67 -10.33
N THR A 165 -20.84 17.74 -9.75
CA THR A 165 -21.37 18.95 -9.13
C THR A 165 -21.24 18.90 -7.60
N LYS A 166 -21.36 20.07 -6.95
CA LYS A 166 -21.42 20.15 -5.48
C LYS A 166 -22.63 19.39 -4.92
N ASP A 167 -23.72 19.30 -5.66
CA ASP A 167 -24.91 18.55 -5.24
C ASP A 167 -24.63 17.05 -5.14
N HIS A 168 -23.85 16.49 -6.08
CA HIS A 168 -23.38 15.11 -5.98
C HIS A 168 -22.54 14.89 -4.71
N VAL A 169 -21.62 15.81 -4.41
CA VAL A 169 -20.75 15.73 -3.22
C VAL A 169 -21.57 15.85 -1.93
N ASN A 170 -22.49 16.80 -1.87
CA ASN A 170 -23.36 17.01 -0.71
C ASN A 170 -24.26 15.80 -0.47
N ARG A 171 -24.81 15.21 -1.53
CA ARG A 171 -25.58 13.96 -1.45
C ARG A 171 -24.75 12.81 -0.88
N LEU A 172 -23.50 12.64 -1.35
CA LEU A 172 -22.59 11.63 -0.83
C LEU A 172 -22.23 11.87 0.65
N ALA A 173 -22.00 13.12 1.03
CA ALA A 173 -21.73 13.49 2.42
C ALA A 173 -22.93 13.22 3.33
N GLN A 174 -24.15 13.52 2.86
CA GLN A 174 -25.38 13.21 3.56
C GLN A 174 -25.57 11.70 3.72
N GLU A 175 -25.36 10.91 2.67
CA GLU A 175 -25.42 9.44 2.73
C GLU A 175 -24.37 8.83 3.67
N GLN A 176 -23.21 9.48 3.81
CA GLN A 176 -22.17 9.03 4.74
C GLN A 176 -22.55 9.33 6.20
N ALA A 177 -23.20 10.47 6.46
CA ALA A 177 -23.69 10.84 7.79
C ALA A 177 -24.93 10.04 8.19
N GLU A 178 -25.85 9.87 7.24
CA GLU A 178 -27.15 9.20 7.39
C GLU A 178 -27.26 8.08 6.34
N PRO A 179 -26.68 6.90 6.61
CA PRO A 179 -26.73 5.80 5.67
C PRO A 179 -28.19 5.34 5.48
N PRO A 180 -28.65 5.17 4.22
CA PRO A 180 -30.02 4.75 3.95
C PRO A 180 -30.30 3.35 4.53
N ALA A 181 -31.53 3.14 5.00
CA ALA A 181 -31.95 1.88 5.62
C ALA A 181 -31.86 0.69 4.66
N ASN A 182 -32.07 0.93 3.36
CA ASN A 182 -31.92 -0.06 2.30
C ASN A 182 -30.64 0.23 1.48
N PRO A 183 -29.70 -0.73 1.38
CA PRO A 183 -28.48 -0.56 0.59
C PRO A 183 -28.72 -0.25 -0.89
N ALA A 184 -29.86 -0.64 -1.47
CA ALA A 184 -30.18 -0.39 -2.88
C ALA A 184 -30.47 1.09 -3.19
N ASP A 185 -30.88 1.87 -2.19
CA ASP A 185 -31.19 3.29 -2.34
C ASP A 185 -29.95 4.19 -2.25
N LYS A 186 -28.79 3.58 -1.95
CA LYS A 186 -27.52 4.28 -1.84
C LYS A 186 -27.07 4.78 -3.22
N PHE A 187 -26.83 6.08 -3.35
CA PHE A 187 -26.19 6.64 -4.54
C PHE A 187 -24.73 6.16 -4.60
N GLY A 188 -23.93 6.48 -3.58
CA GLY A 188 -22.55 6.01 -3.47
C GLY A 188 -21.69 6.20 -4.73
N TRP A 189 -20.65 5.37 -4.85
CA TRP A 189 -19.75 5.38 -6.01
C TRP A 189 -20.44 4.95 -7.31
N ASP A 190 -21.30 3.94 -7.24
CA ASP A 190 -22.03 3.42 -8.40
C ASP A 190 -23.01 4.45 -8.97
N GLY A 191 -23.53 5.35 -8.14
CA GLY A 191 -24.31 6.51 -8.54
C GLY A 191 -23.51 7.49 -9.39
N LEU A 192 -22.28 7.80 -8.99
CA LEU A 192 -21.40 8.68 -9.77
C LEU A 192 -21.05 8.11 -11.15
N ILE A 193 -20.86 6.79 -11.24
CA ILE A 193 -20.66 6.10 -12.52
C ILE A 193 -21.92 6.19 -13.38
N ARG A 194 -23.11 5.97 -12.78
CA ARG A 194 -24.41 6.04 -13.48
C ARG A 194 -24.76 7.43 -14.00
N GLU A 195 -24.35 8.48 -13.30
CA GLU A 195 -24.50 9.87 -13.75
C GLU A 195 -23.40 10.28 -14.76
N GLY A 196 -22.47 9.39 -15.10
CA GLY A 196 -21.35 9.68 -16.00
C GLY A 196 -20.32 10.66 -15.43
N ALA A 197 -20.39 10.96 -14.13
CA ALA A 197 -19.46 11.88 -13.47
C ALA A 197 -18.05 11.30 -13.33
N VAL A 198 -17.95 9.97 -13.28
CA VAL A 198 -16.70 9.22 -13.23
C VAL A 198 -16.66 8.21 -14.35
N GLU A 199 -15.54 8.16 -15.07
CA GLU A 199 -15.26 7.17 -16.09
C GLU A 199 -14.00 6.37 -15.75
N TYR A 200 -13.98 5.09 -16.12
CA TYR A 200 -12.81 4.23 -15.98
C TYR A 200 -12.03 4.23 -17.28
N LEU A 201 -10.80 4.72 -17.25
CA LEU A 201 -9.92 4.69 -18.41
C LEU A 201 -8.93 3.55 -18.29
N ASP A 202 -8.79 2.76 -19.36
CA ASP A 202 -7.67 1.85 -19.51
C ASP A 202 -6.45 2.52 -20.16
N ALA A 203 -5.34 1.80 -20.23
CA ALA A 203 -4.09 2.31 -20.78
C ALA A 203 -4.17 2.70 -22.28
N GLU A 204 -5.08 2.11 -23.04
CA GLU A 204 -5.24 2.39 -24.48
C GLU A 204 -6.18 3.59 -24.69
N GLU A 205 -7.23 3.73 -23.89
CA GLU A 205 -8.10 4.91 -23.88
C GLU A 205 -7.34 6.18 -23.48
N GLU A 206 -6.38 6.05 -22.56
CA GLU A 206 -5.52 7.15 -22.11
C GLU A 206 -4.75 7.82 -23.26
N GLU A 207 -4.38 7.10 -24.32
CA GLU A 207 -3.70 7.67 -25.49
C GLU A 207 -4.60 8.63 -26.30
N THR A 208 -5.92 8.52 -26.15
CA THR A 208 -6.91 9.42 -26.79
C THR A 208 -7.48 10.47 -25.84
N ALA A 209 -7.22 10.34 -24.53
CA ALA A 209 -7.74 11.23 -23.51
C ALA A 209 -6.79 12.40 -23.19
N MET A 210 -7.36 13.56 -22.85
CA MET A 210 -6.62 14.73 -22.37
C MET A 210 -7.03 15.00 -20.93
N ILE A 211 -6.15 14.69 -19.98
CA ILE A 211 -6.45 14.68 -18.54
C ILE A 211 -5.74 15.86 -17.84
N CYS A 212 -6.50 16.72 -17.14
CA CYS A 212 -5.91 17.72 -16.25
C CYS A 212 -5.59 17.13 -14.86
N MET A 213 -4.60 17.70 -14.16
CA MET A 213 -4.09 17.13 -12.90
C MET A 213 -4.93 17.55 -11.68
N THR A 214 -5.46 18.76 -11.70
CA THR A 214 -6.30 19.29 -10.62
C THR A 214 -7.52 20.04 -11.20
N PRO A 215 -8.64 20.10 -10.46
CA PRO A 215 -9.78 20.94 -10.85
C PRO A 215 -9.42 22.43 -11.03
N GLU A 216 -8.45 22.92 -10.26
CA GLU A 216 -7.93 24.29 -10.38
C GLU A 216 -7.27 24.53 -11.74
N ASP A 217 -6.56 23.54 -12.30
CA ASP A 217 -5.97 23.65 -13.63
C ASP A 217 -7.07 23.81 -14.72
N LEU A 218 -8.25 23.24 -14.49
CA LEU A 218 -9.39 23.36 -15.38
C LEU A 218 -10.08 24.73 -15.26
N GLU A 219 -10.10 25.32 -14.07
CA GLU A 219 -10.53 26.71 -13.86
C GLU A 219 -9.57 27.68 -14.55
N LEU A 220 -8.27 27.53 -14.33
CA LEU A 220 -7.23 28.32 -15.00
C LEU A 220 -7.31 28.21 -16.52
N TYR A 221 -7.57 27.01 -17.06
CA TYR A 221 -7.79 26.82 -18.49
C TYR A 221 -8.98 27.64 -19.02
N ARG A 222 -10.10 27.64 -18.29
CA ARG A 222 -11.30 28.41 -18.67
C ARG A 222 -11.05 29.91 -18.60
N GLU A 223 -10.38 30.36 -17.54
CA GLU A 223 -9.99 31.76 -17.39
C GLU A 223 -9.07 32.19 -18.53
N GLN A 224 -8.05 31.41 -18.87
CA GLN A 224 -7.15 31.71 -19.99
C GLN A 224 -7.89 31.80 -21.32
N LYS A 225 -8.86 30.92 -21.59
CA LYS A 225 -9.65 30.97 -22.82
C LYS A 225 -10.60 32.17 -22.86
N ASN A 226 -11.17 32.54 -21.71
CA ASN A 226 -11.98 33.75 -21.59
C ASN A 226 -11.12 35.00 -21.78
N ASP A 227 -9.96 35.06 -21.14
CA ASP A 227 -8.98 36.13 -21.26
C ASP A 227 -8.48 36.29 -22.71
N GLU A 228 -8.19 35.18 -23.39
CA GLU A 228 -7.84 35.19 -24.82
C GLU A 228 -8.95 35.84 -25.68
N ALA A 229 -10.21 35.64 -25.31
CA ALA A 229 -11.36 36.14 -26.04
C ALA A 229 -11.77 37.58 -25.66
N THR A 230 -11.50 38.04 -24.43
CA THR A 230 -12.04 39.31 -23.90
C THR A 230 -10.98 40.37 -23.62
N LEU A 231 -9.75 40.00 -23.23
CA LEU A 231 -8.72 40.97 -22.84
C LEU A 231 -7.88 41.45 -24.02
N THR A 232 -7.47 42.70 -23.96
CA THR A 232 -6.48 43.28 -24.89
C THR A 232 -5.06 42.81 -24.56
N GLU A 233 -4.13 42.92 -25.52
CA GLU A 233 -2.73 42.48 -25.32
C GLU A 233 -2.00 43.23 -24.20
N GLU A 234 -2.39 44.47 -23.89
CA GLU A 234 -1.84 45.24 -22.77
C GLU A 234 -2.33 44.71 -21.42
N GLU A 235 -3.62 44.38 -21.32
CA GLU A 235 -4.22 43.79 -20.11
C GLU A 235 -3.67 42.38 -19.84
N LYS A 236 -3.43 41.58 -20.88
CA LYS A 236 -2.78 40.26 -20.76
C LYS A 236 -1.37 40.39 -20.18
N ARG A 237 -0.59 41.38 -20.62
CA ARG A 237 0.76 41.64 -20.07
C ARG A 237 0.69 42.08 -18.62
N ALA A 238 -0.25 42.95 -18.27
CA ALA A 238 -0.44 43.39 -16.89
C ALA A 238 -0.82 42.22 -15.96
N LYS A 239 -1.71 41.31 -16.40
CA LYS A 239 -2.08 40.10 -15.65
C LYS A 239 -0.90 39.14 -15.47
N GLN A 240 -0.11 38.91 -16.53
CA GLN A 240 1.11 38.10 -16.43
C GLN A 240 2.18 38.71 -15.50
N GLU A 241 2.30 40.04 -15.45
CA GLU A 241 3.18 40.70 -14.50
C GLU A 241 2.67 40.58 -13.06
N ALA A 242 1.36 40.66 -12.85
CA ALA A 242 0.75 40.44 -11.53
C ALA A 242 0.95 39.00 -11.04
N GLU A 243 0.71 38.00 -11.89
CA GLU A 243 0.94 36.58 -11.57
C GLU A 243 2.42 36.31 -11.24
N LYS A 244 3.34 36.94 -11.95
CA LYS A 244 4.78 36.86 -11.62
C LYS A 244 5.10 37.45 -10.26
N ARG A 245 4.50 38.59 -9.91
CA ARG A 245 4.69 39.21 -8.59
C ARG A 245 4.13 38.33 -7.47
N GLU A 246 2.96 37.74 -7.66
CA GLU A 246 2.37 36.81 -6.68
C GLU A 246 3.23 35.54 -6.51
N GLN A 247 3.77 34.99 -7.59
CA GLN A 247 4.74 33.89 -7.52
C GLN A 247 6.07 34.28 -6.85
N GLU A 248 6.47 35.56 -6.94
CA GLU A 248 7.63 36.10 -6.22
C GLU A 248 7.35 36.30 -4.72
N GLU A 249 6.10 36.55 -4.33
CA GLU A 249 5.68 36.65 -2.93
C GLU A 249 5.63 35.27 -2.25
N ASP A 250 5.19 34.22 -2.95
CA ASP A 250 5.05 32.86 -2.39
C ASP A 250 5.99 31.82 -3.02
N ARG A 251 7.30 32.09 -2.91
CA ARG A 251 8.38 31.29 -3.56
C ARG A 251 8.48 29.84 -3.09
N ASN A 252 7.86 29.51 -1.94
CA ASN A 252 7.98 28.20 -1.30
C ASN A 252 6.81 27.26 -1.63
N LYS A 253 5.78 27.75 -2.34
CA LYS A 253 4.75 26.89 -2.93
C LYS A 253 5.31 26.04 -4.07
N ARG A 254 4.66 24.92 -4.33
CA ARG A 254 4.96 24.06 -5.47
C ARG A 254 4.77 24.85 -6.77
N LEU A 255 5.77 24.82 -7.64
CA LEU A 255 5.64 25.37 -8.99
C LEU A 255 4.61 24.56 -9.78
N LYS A 256 3.49 25.21 -10.12
CA LYS A 256 2.47 24.64 -10.99
C LYS A 256 2.97 24.62 -12.44
N THR A 257 2.60 23.57 -13.18
CA THR A 257 2.90 23.48 -14.60
C THR A 257 2.05 24.49 -15.37
N LYS A 258 2.67 25.31 -16.22
CA LYS A 258 1.93 26.23 -17.08
C LYS A 258 1.08 25.43 -18.07
N VAL A 259 -0.19 25.80 -18.20
CA VAL A 259 -1.08 25.25 -19.23
C VAL A 259 -0.47 25.53 -20.60
N ASN A 260 -0.39 24.49 -21.44
CA ASN A 260 0.11 24.65 -22.80
C ASN A 260 -0.92 25.46 -23.62
N PRO A 261 -0.53 26.58 -24.26
CA PRO A 261 -1.44 27.38 -25.08
C PRO A 261 -2.11 26.60 -26.21
N THR A 262 -1.48 25.52 -26.68
CA THR A 262 -2.02 24.67 -27.76
C THR A 262 -3.07 23.66 -27.27
N THR A 263 -3.37 23.60 -25.97
CA THR A 263 -4.41 22.72 -25.45
C THR A 263 -5.78 23.24 -25.88
N HIS A 264 -6.50 22.42 -26.66
CA HIS A 264 -7.82 22.77 -27.20
C HIS A 264 -8.99 22.43 -26.28
N MET A 265 -8.90 21.31 -25.54
CA MET A 265 -9.94 20.86 -24.60
C MET A 265 -9.39 19.75 -23.70
N TYR A 266 -9.80 19.75 -22.43
CA TYR A 266 -9.62 18.61 -21.52
C TYR A 266 -10.83 17.69 -21.61
N THR A 267 -10.60 16.38 -21.66
CA THR A 267 -11.67 15.38 -21.68
C THR A 267 -11.99 14.85 -20.29
N HIS A 268 -10.98 14.79 -19.42
CA HIS A 268 -11.09 14.28 -18.06
C HIS A 268 -10.25 15.11 -17.08
N CYS A 269 -10.48 14.90 -15.79
CA CYS A 269 -9.68 15.43 -14.69
C CYS A 269 -9.28 14.29 -13.75
N GLU A 270 -8.04 14.30 -13.29
CA GLU A 270 -7.58 13.39 -12.24
C GLU A 270 -8.37 13.64 -10.94
N ILE A 271 -8.70 12.57 -10.22
CA ILE A 271 -9.45 12.67 -8.96
C ILE A 271 -8.58 13.32 -7.89
N HIS A 272 -7.39 12.75 -7.70
CA HIS A 272 -6.35 13.35 -6.88
C HIS A 272 -4.99 12.72 -7.22
N PRO A 273 -3.92 13.52 -7.48
CA PRO A 273 -2.63 12.98 -7.88
C PRO A 273 -2.01 11.95 -6.93
N SER A 274 -2.36 11.97 -5.64
CA SER A 274 -1.89 10.96 -4.65
C SER A 274 -2.39 9.54 -4.91
N MET A 275 -3.46 9.36 -5.70
CA MET A 275 -4.05 8.05 -6.00
C MET A 275 -3.15 7.17 -6.88
N ILE A 276 -2.12 7.75 -7.51
CA ILE A 276 -1.06 7.01 -8.22
C ILE A 276 -0.23 6.10 -7.32
N LEU A 277 -0.20 6.39 -6.01
CA LEU A 277 0.61 5.65 -5.06
C LEU A 277 0.02 4.25 -4.80
N GLY A 278 0.89 3.34 -4.39
CA GLY A 278 0.50 2.02 -3.89
C GLY A 278 0.22 2.05 -2.40
N ILE A 279 -0.21 0.92 -1.85
CA ILE A 279 -0.55 0.81 -0.43
C ILE A 279 0.65 1.20 0.46
N CYS A 280 1.84 0.66 0.19
CA CYS A 280 3.00 0.94 1.04
C CYS A 280 3.59 2.34 0.81
N ALA A 281 3.43 2.90 -0.37
CA ALA A 281 3.92 4.24 -0.69
C ALA A 281 2.99 5.34 -0.13
N SER A 282 1.68 5.07 -0.08
CA SER A 282 0.69 6.02 0.46
C SER A 282 0.81 6.26 1.96
N ILE A 283 1.47 5.36 2.69
CA ILE A 283 1.77 5.52 4.12
C ILE A 283 3.10 6.26 4.35
N ILE A 284 3.74 6.84 3.34
CA ILE A 284 4.92 7.69 3.48
C ILE A 284 4.42 9.14 3.62
N PRO A 285 4.83 9.92 4.63
CA PRO A 285 4.49 11.34 4.70
C PRO A 285 5.31 12.12 3.67
N PHE A 286 4.69 13.10 3.00
CA PHE A 286 5.36 13.96 2.02
C PHE A 286 6.29 13.23 1.03
N PRO A 287 5.83 12.15 0.34
CA PRO A 287 6.68 11.34 -0.52
C PRO A 287 7.21 12.12 -1.74
N ASP A 288 6.53 13.19 -2.13
CA ASP A 288 6.92 14.14 -3.18
C ASP A 288 8.10 15.05 -2.78
N HIS A 289 8.42 15.17 -1.49
CA HIS A 289 9.58 15.90 -0.98
C HIS A 289 10.81 15.02 -0.71
N ASN A 290 10.74 13.73 -1.05
CA ASN A 290 11.85 12.79 -0.93
C ASN A 290 12.57 12.58 -2.26
N GLN A 291 13.85 12.22 -2.19
CA GLN A 291 14.53 11.62 -3.33
C GLN A 291 13.86 10.28 -3.68
N SER A 292 13.49 10.08 -4.95
CA SER A 292 12.69 8.93 -5.42
C SER A 292 13.15 7.54 -4.89
N PRO A 293 14.45 7.17 -4.87
CA PRO A 293 14.88 5.86 -4.36
C PRO A 293 14.52 5.61 -2.90
N ARG A 294 14.41 6.67 -2.07
CA ARG A 294 14.05 6.56 -0.64
C ARG A 294 12.61 6.10 -0.46
N ASN A 295 11.72 6.53 -1.35
CA ASN A 295 10.33 6.06 -1.35
C ASN A 295 10.24 4.57 -1.71
N THR A 296 11.08 4.11 -2.64
CA THR A 296 11.21 2.68 -2.99
C THR A 296 11.73 1.87 -1.80
N TYR A 297 12.79 2.35 -1.14
CA TYR A 297 13.34 1.69 0.04
C TYR A 297 12.30 1.58 1.14
N GLN A 298 11.59 2.67 1.46
CA GLN A 298 10.56 2.61 2.49
C GLN A 298 9.45 1.63 2.13
N SER A 299 9.00 1.62 0.88
CA SER A 299 7.93 0.73 0.43
C SER A 299 8.30 -0.75 0.59
N ALA A 300 9.59 -1.09 0.48
CA ALA A 300 10.10 -2.43 0.76
C ALA A 300 10.30 -2.69 2.26
N MET A 301 10.90 -1.73 2.99
CA MET A 301 11.19 -1.83 4.42
C MET A 301 9.91 -1.87 5.28
N GLY A 302 8.87 -1.12 4.90
CA GLY A 302 7.59 -1.09 5.60
C GLY A 302 6.90 -2.45 5.67
N LYS A 303 7.20 -3.37 4.75
CA LYS A 303 6.69 -4.77 4.78
C LYS A 303 7.34 -5.60 5.89
N GLN A 304 8.46 -5.14 6.43
CA GLN A 304 9.18 -5.76 7.55
C GLN A 304 8.82 -5.09 8.90
N ALA A 305 7.95 -4.07 8.88
CA ALA A 305 7.53 -3.38 10.09
C ALA A 305 6.78 -4.32 11.04
N MET A 306 6.78 -3.95 12.31
CA MET A 306 6.15 -4.69 13.40
C MET A 306 4.95 -3.89 13.92
N GLY A 307 3.86 -4.58 14.25
CA GLY A 307 2.63 -3.93 14.69
C GLY A 307 1.49 -4.91 14.83
N PHE A 308 0.26 -4.40 14.90
CA PHE A 308 -0.90 -5.26 14.77
C PHE A 308 -1.12 -5.58 13.29
N PHE A 309 -1.12 -6.87 12.94
CA PHE A 309 -1.54 -7.30 11.60
C PHE A 309 -3.05 -7.56 11.54
N LEU A 310 -3.63 -8.18 12.58
CA LEU A 310 -5.06 -8.46 12.72
C LEU A 310 -5.45 -8.44 14.21
N THR A 311 -6.67 -8.03 14.53
CA THR A 311 -7.18 -7.98 15.91
C THR A 311 -7.40 -9.37 16.53
N ASN A 312 -7.68 -10.38 15.71
CA ASN A 312 -7.92 -11.76 16.15
C ASN A 312 -6.65 -12.60 16.35
N TYR A 313 -5.46 -11.97 16.36
CA TYR A 313 -4.18 -12.66 16.50
C TYR A 313 -4.11 -13.58 17.74
N SER A 314 -4.77 -13.19 18.84
CA SER A 314 -4.79 -13.93 20.09
C SER A 314 -5.43 -15.32 19.93
N ARG A 315 -6.39 -15.46 19.03
CA ARG A 315 -7.03 -16.75 18.72
C ARG A 315 -6.35 -17.49 17.57
N ARG A 316 -5.58 -16.81 16.73
CA ARG A 316 -4.98 -17.38 15.53
C ARG A 316 -3.66 -18.10 15.85
N MET A 317 -3.53 -19.33 15.35
CA MET A 317 -2.33 -20.15 15.51
C MET A 317 -1.42 -20.03 14.29
N ASP A 318 -0.68 -18.93 14.19
CA ASP A 318 0.33 -18.75 13.13
C ASP A 318 1.69 -19.30 13.50
N THR A 319 2.46 -19.69 12.47
CA THR A 319 3.84 -20.16 12.64
C THR A 319 4.73 -19.12 13.29
N MET A 320 4.62 -17.85 12.88
CA MET A 320 5.36 -16.73 13.45
C MET A 320 4.48 -15.49 13.46
N ALA A 321 4.47 -14.76 14.57
CA ALA A 321 3.83 -13.46 14.65
C ALA A 321 4.64 -12.52 15.54
N ASN A 322 4.75 -11.26 15.12
CA ASN A 322 5.42 -10.18 15.84
C ASN A 322 4.41 -9.06 16.10
N ILE A 323 4.20 -8.71 17.36
CA ILE A 323 3.20 -7.73 17.76
C ILE A 323 3.82 -6.73 18.72
N LEU A 324 3.67 -5.45 18.42
CA LEU A 324 4.21 -4.38 19.23
C LEU A 324 3.32 -4.14 20.46
N TYR A 325 3.91 -3.81 21.61
CA TYR A 325 3.19 -3.66 22.89
C TYR A 325 2.25 -2.45 22.88
N TYR A 326 2.74 -1.29 22.43
CA TYR A 326 1.99 -0.04 22.44
C TYR A 326 2.02 0.65 21.07
N PRO A 327 1.40 0.10 20.02
CA PRO A 327 1.33 0.76 18.72
C PRO A 327 0.62 2.11 18.83
N GLN A 328 1.16 3.12 18.13
CA GLN A 328 0.61 4.47 18.15
C GLN A 328 0.23 4.93 16.75
N LYS A 329 -0.79 5.77 16.68
CA LYS A 329 -1.13 6.49 15.45
C LYS A 329 0.04 7.40 15.08
N PRO A 330 0.45 7.47 13.80
CA PRO A 330 1.41 8.46 13.39
C PRO A 330 0.83 9.87 13.62
N LEU A 331 1.67 10.82 14.03
CA LEU A 331 1.26 12.21 14.24
C LEU A 331 1.03 12.94 12.91
N ALA A 332 1.89 12.67 11.93
CA ALA A 332 1.76 13.10 10.55
C ALA A 332 1.15 11.98 9.69
N THR A 333 -0.12 12.12 9.34
CA THR A 333 -0.93 11.13 8.63
C THR A 333 -1.23 11.58 7.21
N THR A 334 -1.31 10.64 6.27
CA THR A 334 -1.88 10.94 4.95
C THR A 334 -3.37 10.59 4.98
N ARG A 335 -4.20 11.30 4.21
CA ARG A 335 -5.64 10.99 4.12
C ARG A 335 -5.91 9.55 3.65
N SER A 336 -5.01 9.01 2.81
CA SER A 336 -5.08 7.61 2.36
C SER A 336 -5.04 6.59 3.51
N MET A 337 -4.44 6.94 4.66
CA MET A 337 -4.36 6.05 5.82
C MET A 337 -5.72 5.72 6.44
N GLU A 338 -6.71 6.60 6.27
CA GLU A 338 -8.07 6.37 6.76
C GLU A 338 -8.71 5.18 6.03
N PHE A 339 -8.64 5.18 4.70
CA PHE A 339 -9.14 4.08 3.88
C PHE A 339 -8.38 2.77 4.08
N LEU A 340 -7.08 2.85 4.36
CA LEU A 340 -6.24 1.68 4.67
C LEU A 340 -6.44 1.15 6.10
N LYS A 341 -7.21 1.86 6.93
CA LYS A 341 -7.37 1.57 8.38
C LYS A 341 -6.03 1.51 9.13
N PHE A 342 -5.02 2.19 8.62
CA PHE A 342 -3.67 2.20 9.23
C PHE A 342 -3.68 2.90 10.59
N ARG A 343 -4.62 3.84 10.77
CA ARG A 343 -4.87 4.51 12.06
C ARG A 343 -5.43 3.58 13.14
N GLU A 344 -6.18 2.56 12.74
CA GLU A 344 -6.76 1.56 13.66
C GLU A 344 -5.74 0.47 14.00
N LEU A 345 -4.93 0.05 13.01
CA LEU A 345 -3.89 -0.97 13.16
C LEU A 345 -2.52 -0.43 12.74
N PRO A 346 -1.89 0.43 13.57
CA PRO A 346 -0.62 1.02 13.22
C PRO A 346 0.55 0.03 13.34
N ALA A 347 1.60 0.31 12.58
CA ALA A 347 2.83 -0.49 12.50
C ALA A 347 4.06 0.22 13.09
N GLY A 348 3.85 1.15 14.03
CA GLY A 348 4.93 1.93 14.61
C GLY A 348 4.56 2.58 15.95
N GLN A 349 5.51 3.36 16.47
CA GLN A 349 5.39 4.19 17.67
C GLN A 349 6.03 5.55 17.36
N ASN A 350 5.45 6.62 17.90
CA ASN A 350 6.09 7.93 17.86
C ASN A 350 7.22 7.94 18.89
N ALA A 351 8.32 8.60 18.55
CA ALA A 351 9.48 8.76 19.42
C ALA A 351 9.96 10.20 19.34
N ILE A 352 10.49 10.73 20.45
CA ILE A 352 11.16 12.02 20.46
C ILE A 352 12.55 11.83 19.85
N VAL A 353 12.76 12.36 18.65
CA VAL A 353 14.01 12.20 17.91
C VAL A 353 14.81 13.50 17.94
N ALA A 354 16.09 13.41 18.32
CA ALA A 354 17.05 14.50 18.19
C ALA A 354 18.05 14.20 17.06
N ILE A 355 18.37 15.22 16.27
CA ILE A 355 19.39 15.13 15.21
C ILE A 355 20.65 15.82 15.71
N ALA A 356 21.60 15.06 16.24
CA ALA A 356 22.81 15.60 16.87
C ALA A 356 24.00 14.64 16.77
N CYS A 357 25.20 15.19 16.69
CA CYS A 357 26.43 14.41 16.88
C CYS A 357 26.66 14.24 18.39
N TYR A 358 26.49 13.03 18.91
CA TYR A 358 26.68 12.74 20.33
C TYR A 358 27.49 11.45 20.49
N SER A 359 28.53 11.49 21.33
CA SER A 359 29.43 10.39 21.73
C SER A 359 30.06 9.50 20.65
N GLY A 360 29.79 9.73 19.36
CA GLY A 360 30.34 8.97 18.23
C GLY A 360 29.62 7.65 17.92
N TYR A 361 28.75 7.16 18.81
CA TYR A 361 28.04 5.88 18.66
C TYR A 361 26.76 5.95 17.79
N ASN A 362 26.55 7.06 17.09
CA ASN A 362 25.51 7.21 16.07
C ASN A 362 26.06 7.39 14.64
N GLN A 363 27.35 7.10 14.41
CA GLN A 363 27.98 7.18 13.09
C GLN A 363 27.52 6.04 12.16
N GLU A 364 27.65 6.24 10.84
CA GLU A 364 27.44 5.20 9.82
C GLU A 364 26.12 4.40 9.97
N ASP A 365 25.00 5.11 10.10
CA ASP A 365 23.65 4.54 10.24
C ASP A 365 23.37 3.82 11.56
N SER A 366 24.22 3.99 12.56
CA SER A 366 23.85 3.65 13.93
C SER A 366 23.01 4.74 14.58
N VAL A 367 22.16 4.36 15.53
CA VAL A 367 21.35 5.26 16.34
C VAL A 367 21.63 5.03 17.81
N ILE A 368 21.58 6.11 18.58
CA ILE A 368 21.63 6.05 20.04
C ILE A 368 20.19 6.02 20.55
N MET A 369 19.88 5.10 21.47
CA MET A 369 18.54 4.98 22.05
C MET A 369 18.55 5.18 23.57
N ASN A 370 17.51 5.79 24.11
CA ASN A 370 17.36 6.01 25.54
C ASN A 370 16.95 4.71 26.25
N GLN A 371 17.84 4.18 27.10
CA GLN A 371 17.60 2.99 27.89
C GLN A 371 16.40 3.15 28.82
N SER A 372 16.22 4.32 29.44
CA SER A 372 15.08 4.57 30.31
C SER A 372 13.76 4.54 29.56
N SER A 373 13.73 4.93 28.28
CA SER A 373 12.54 4.79 27.43
C SER A 373 12.27 3.33 27.05
N ILE A 374 13.31 2.55 26.74
CA ILE A 374 13.21 1.09 26.51
C ILE A 374 12.68 0.38 27.77
N ASP A 375 13.15 0.79 28.95
CA ASP A 375 12.75 0.25 30.25
C ASP A 375 11.26 0.55 30.56
N ARG A 376 10.76 1.71 30.10
CA ARG A 376 9.33 2.08 30.16
C ARG A 376 8.47 1.37 29.12
N GLY A 377 9.06 0.80 28.07
CA GLY A 377 8.35 -0.03 27.09
C GLY A 377 8.45 0.42 25.63
N LEU A 378 9.33 1.36 25.30
CA LEU A 378 9.57 1.79 23.93
C LEU A 378 9.99 0.59 23.07
N PHE A 379 9.31 0.41 21.93
CA PHE A 379 9.50 -0.65 20.93
C PHE A 379 9.51 -2.11 21.43
N ARG A 380 8.96 -2.38 22.61
CA ARG A 380 8.80 -3.77 23.09
C ARG A 380 7.81 -4.53 22.22
N SER A 381 8.12 -5.79 21.92
CA SER A 381 7.27 -6.65 21.09
C SER A 381 7.09 -8.05 21.68
N LEU A 382 5.94 -8.65 21.36
CA LEU A 382 5.63 -10.05 21.58
C LEU A 382 5.98 -10.82 20.31
N PHE A 383 6.82 -11.84 20.46
CA PHE A 383 7.08 -12.83 19.43
C PHE A 383 6.35 -14.11 19.77
N PHE A 384 5.50 -14.58 18.85
CA PHE A 384 4.84 -15.86 18.93
C PHE A 384 5.45 -16.81 17.91
N ARG A 385 5.66 -18.05 18.31
CA ARG A 385 5.96 -19.16 17.40
C ARG A 385 5.06 -20.33 17.70
N SER A 386 4.45 -20.91 16.66
CA SER A 386 3.72 -22.17 16.79
C SER A 386 4.54 -23.35 16.27
N TYR A 387 4.52 -24.44 17.02
CA TYR A 387 5.00 -25.75 16.62
C TYR A 387 3.80 -26.67 16.42
N SER A 388 3.83 -27.47 15.35
CA SER A 388 2.75 -28.41 15.07
C SER A 388 3.30 -29.78 14.79
N ASP A 389 2.62 -30.81 15.28
CA ASP A 389 2.92 -32.20 15.02
C ASP A 389 1.61 -32.99 14.87
N GLN A 390 1.67 -34.13 14.22
CA GLN A 390 0.53 -35.01 14.00
C GLN A 390 0.96 -36.45 14.17
N GLU A 391 0.10 -37.30 14.70
CA GLU A 391 0.34 -38.74 14.68
C GLU A 391 0.44 -39.22 13.22
N LYS A 392 1.22 -40.26 12.96
CA LYS A 392 1.25 -40.90 11.64
C LYS A 392 1.06 -42.40 11.80
N LYS A 393 0.33 -42.99 10.87
CA LYS A 393 0.26 -44.44 10.71
C LYS A 393 1.48 -44.87 9.91
N VAL A 394 2.33 -45.69 10.53
CA VAL A 394 3.53 -46.27 9.92
C VAL A 394 3.20 -47.72 9.55
N GLY A 395 3.06 -48.00 8.25
CA GLY A 395 2.63 -49.31 7.77
C GLY A 395 1.15 -49.63 8.06
N LEU A 396 0.79 -50.92 8.11
CA LEU A 396 -0.60 -51.35 8.34
C LEU A 396 -1.02 -51.36 9.83
N ASN A 397 -0.09 -51.58 10.77
CA ASN A 397 -0.44 -51.89 12.16
C ASN A 397 0.12 -50.91 13.21
N TYR A 398 1.06 -50.04 12.84
CA TYR A 398 1.72 -49.18 13.83
C TYR A 398 1.25 -47.74 13.71
N THR A 399 0.86 -47.16 14.85
CA THR A 399 0.50 -45.75 14.93
C THR A 399 1.45 -45.07 15.90
N GLU A 400 2.03 -43.95 15.48
CA GLU A 400 2.75 -43.04 16.37
C GLU A 400 1.75 -42.44 17.37
N ILE A 401 2.13 -42.30 18.63
CA ILE A 401 1.22 -41.81 19.68
C ILE A 401 1.87 -40.65 20.42
N PHE A 402 1.07 -39.64 20.76
CA PHE A 402 1.47 -38.63 21.74
C PHE A 402 1.41 -39.22 23.15
N GLU A 403 2.58 -39.33 23.79
CA GLU A 403 2.73 -39.78 25.17
C GLU A 403 4.06 -39.25 25.72
N LYS A 404 4.17 -39.22 27.05
CA LYS A 404 5.43 -38.87 27.71
C LYS A 404 6.43 -40.03 27.59
N PRO A 405 7.57 -39.86 26.91
CA PRO A 405 8.56 -40.92 26.77
C PRO A 405 9.36 -41.08 28.08
N PHE A 406 9.66 -42.33 28.44
CA PHE A 406 10.48 -42.67 29.60
C PHE A 406 11.78 -43.34 29.15
N GLN A 407 12.90 -43.01 29.82
CA GLN A 407 14.22 -43.58 29.49
C GLN A 407 14.25 -45.11 29.53
N GLN A 408 13.45 -45.74 30.39
CA GLN A 408 13.42 -47.19 30.54
C GLN A 408 12.78 -47.89 29.32
N THR A 409 11.80 -47.26 28.68
CA THR A 409 10.96 -47.88 27.63
C THR A 409 11.25 -47.36 26.22
N THR A 410 11.87 -46.18 26.12
CA THR A 410 12.11 -45.50 24.84
C THR A 410 13.58 -45.50 24.45
N LEU A 411 13.84 -45.79 23.17
CA LEU A 411 15.17 -45.82 22.56
C LEU A 411 15.47 -44.46 21.92
N ARG A 412 16.74 -44.03 22.00
CA ARG A 412 17.27 -42.79 21.39
C ARG A 412 16.50 -41.53 21.79
N MET A 413 16.30 -41.33 23.09
CA MET A 413 15.76 -40.06 23.60
C MET A 413 16.64 -38.88 23.18
N LYS A 414 16.02 -37.75 22.86
CA LYS A 414 16.71 -36.50 22.56
C LYS A 414 17.34 -35.90 23.81
N HIS A 415 18.32 -35.02 23.63
CA HIS A 415 19.10 -34.39 24.71
C HIS A 415 18.34 -33.27 25.47
N GLY A 416 17.01 -33.28 25.46
CA GLY A 416 16.14 -32.28 26.11
C GLY A 416 15.52 -32.76 27.42
N THR A 417 14.92 -31.83 28.16
CA THR A 417 14.15 -32.14 29.38
C THR A 417 12.71 -32.53 29.01
N TYR A 418 12.24 -33.68 29.49
CA TYR A 418 10.87 -34.19 29.31
C TYR A 418 9.99 -33.96 30.54
N ASP A 419 10.56 -33.46 31.64
CA ASP A 419 9.85 -33.25 32.91
C ASP A 419 8.67 -32.29 32.80
N LYS A 420 8.76 -31.37 31.83
CA LYS A 420 7.75 -30.33 31.56
C LYS A 420 6.54 -30.82 30.77
N LEU A 421 6.56 -32.07 30.30
CA LEU A 421 5.42 -32.70 29.63
C LEU A 421 4.47 -33.30 30.67
N ASP A 422 3.17 -33.15 30.42
CA ASP A 422 2.12 -33.84 31.16
C ASP A 422 2.01 -35.31 30.71
N GLU A 423 1.08 -36.07 31.29
CA GLU A 423 0.88 -37.50 30.98
C GLU A 423 0.46 -37.74 29.52
N ASP A 424 -0.19 -36.77 28.89
CA ASP A 424 -0.55 -36.77 27.47
C ASP A 424 0.65 -36.53 26.54
N GLY A 425 1.83 -36.28 27.09
CA GLY A 425 3.05 -35.98 26.35
C GLY A 425 3.08 -34.55 25.80
N ILE A 426 2.24 -33.63 26.27
CA ILE A 426 2.20 -32.25 25.79
C ILE A 426 2.50 -31.29 26.94
N VAL A 427 3.15 -30.17 26.65
CA VAL A 427 3.43 -29.14 27.66
C VAL A 427 2.17 -28.31 27.97
N ALA A 428 1.87 -28.11 29.24
CA ALA A 428 0.75 -27.26 29.66
C ALA A 428 0.98 -25.76 29.32
N PRO A 429 -0.09 -25.00 28.97
CA PRO A 429 -0.04 -23.54 28.91
C PRO A 429 0.45 -22.92 30.22
N GLY A 430 1.28 -21.88 30.14
CA GLY A 430 1.87 -21.19 31.28
C GLY A 430 3.27 -21.69 31.69
N VAL A 431 3.69 -22.87 31.21
CA VAL A 431 5.01 -23.43 31.52
C VAL A 431 6.11 -22.66 30.78
N ARG A 432 7.21 -22.38 31.49
CA ARG A 432 8.42 -21.78 30.91
C ARG A 432 9.28 -22.83 30.23
N VAL A 433 9.56 -22.62 28.94
CA VAL A 433 10.38 -23.48 28.09
C VAL A 433 11.59 -22.72 27.54
N SER A 434 12.72 -23.39 27.39
CA SER A 434 13.99 -22.79 26.97
C SER A 434 14.87 -23.82 26.28
N GLY A 435 15.61 -23.38 25.25
CA GLY A 435 16.66 -24.18 24.63
C GLY A 435 16.10 -25.44 23.95
N GLU A 436 16.57 -26.61 24.38
CA GLU A 436 16.21 -27.91 23.80
C GLU A 436 15.08 -28.62 24.55
N ASP A 437 14.34 -27.90 25.41
CA ASP A 437 13.16 -28.44 26.09
C ASP A 437 12.18 -29.08 25.11
N ILE A 438 11.65 -30.24 25.49
CA ILE A 438 10.68 -30.97 24.67
C ILE A 438 9.29 -30.40 24.95
N ILE A 439 8.59 -30.03 23.88
CA ILE A 439 7.25 -29.43 23.96
C ILE A 439 6.14 -30.37 23.50
N ILE A 440 6.48 -31.34 22.64
CA ILE A 440 5.56 -32.39 22.18
C ILE A 440 6.31 -33.72 22.26
N GLY A 441 5.96 -34.52 23.25
CA GLY A 441 6.36 -35.91 23.44
C GLY A 441 5.65 -36.82 22.45
N LYS A 442 6.43 -37.59 21.68
CA LYS A 442 5.88 -38.46 20.64
C LYS A 442 6.75 -39.70 20.49
N THR A 443 6.11 -40.86 20.44
CA THR A 443 6.80 -42.15 20.32
C THR A 443 6.30 -42.95 19.13
N ALA A 444 7.22 -43.67 18.49
CA ALA A 444 6.92 -44.64 17.44
C ALA A 444 7.26 -46.05 17.94
N PRO A 445 6.39 -47.05 17.77
CA PRO A 445 6.76 -48.43 18.05
C PRO A 445 7.88 -48.86 17.09
N ILE A 446 8.80 -49.71 17.57
CA ILE A 446 9.88 -50.20 16.72
C ILE A 446 9.55 -51.58 16.17
N ASP A 447 9.69 -51.74 14.86
CA ASP A 447 9.56 -53.04 14.20
C ASP A 447 10.67 -53.99 14.68
N GLN A 448 10.29 -55.23 14.99
CA GLN A 448 11.21 -56.25 15.48
C GLN A 448 12.03 -56.88 14.33
N GLU A 449 11.57 -56.74 13.08
CA GLU A 449 12.21 -57.35 11.90
C GLU A 449 13.35 -56.51 11.31
N ASN A 450 13.32 -55.17 11.44
CA ASN A 450 14.38 -54.27 10.96
C ASN A 450 15.51 -54.13 12.01
N GLN A 451 16.43 -55.09 12.00
CA GLN A 451 17.59 -55.18 12.90
C GLN A 451 18.69 -54.17 12.55
N ASP A 452 18.56 -52.91 12.98
CA ASP A 452 19.71 -52.00 13.03
C ASP A 452 20.63 -52.40 14.20
N LEU A 453 21.82 -52.91 13.87
CA LEU A 453 22.87 -53.30 14.81
C LEU A 453 23.33 -52.10 15.67
N GLY A 454 23.31 -52.29 16.99
CA GLY A 454 24.02 -51.46 17.96
C GLY A 454 23.12 -50.92 19.05
N THR A 455 23.32 -51.40 20.28
CA THR A 455 22.72 -50.94 21.55
C THR A 455 21.21 -51.16 21.72
N ARG A 456 20.77 -52.41 21.96
CA ARG A 456 19.47 -52.67 22.62
C ARG A 456 19.60 -53.62 23.80
N THR A 457 18.99 -53.23 24.93
CA THR A 457 18.41 -54.10 25.94
C THR A 457 16.97 -54.47 25.52
N GLN A 458 16.46 -55.66 25.89
CA GLN A 458 15.10 -56.12 25.56
C GLN A 458 13.96 -55.21 26.10
N SER A 459 14.29 -54.20 26.92
CA SER A 459 13.35 -53.29 27.58
C SER A 459 12.80 -52.18 26.68
N HIS A 460 13.50 -51.81 25.59
CA HIS A 460 13.10 -50.64 24.78
C HIS A 460 12.17 -51.04 23.64
N GLN A 461 10.87 -50.74 23.79
CA GLN A 461 9.82 -51.10 22.83
C GLN A 461 9.47 -49.97 21.84
N ARG A 462 9.76 -48.71 22.20
CA ARG A 462 9.40 -47.53 21.39
C ARG A 462 10.62 -46.67 21.10
N ARG A 463 10.58 -45.89 20.04
CA ARG A 463 11.59 -44.89 19.65
C ARG A 463 11.02 -43.50 19.87
N ASP A 464 11.85 -42.62 20.37
CA ASP A 464 11.49 -41.21 20.55
C ASP A 464 11.54 -40.44 19.20
N ILE A 465 10.44 -39.77 18.88
CA ILE A 465 10.27 -38.87 17.73
C ILE A 465 9.69 -37.50 18.15
N SER A 466 9.88 -37.13 19.42
CA SER A 466 9.37 -35.90 20.04
C SER A 466 9.88 -34.63 19.35
N THR A 467 9.11 -33.55 19.43
CA THR A 467 9.50 -32.25 18.85
C THR A 467 10.07 -31.33 19.94
N PRO A 468 11.37 -30.96 19.88
CA PRO A 468 11.97 -29.98 20.78
C PRO A 468 11.65 -28.54 20.36
N LEU A 469 11.79 -27.61 21.30
CA LEU A 469 11.95 -26.19 20.99
C LEU A 469 13.25 -25.96 20.20
N ARG A 470 13.35 -24.83 19.49
CA ARG A 470 14.62 -24.44 18.86
C ARG A 470 15.58 -23.98 19.96
N SER A 471 16.83 -24.43 19.90
CA SER A 471 17.87 -24.14 20.90
C SER A 471 18.13 -22.65 21.15
N THR A 472 17.90 -21.80 20.14
CA THR A 472 18.05 -20.34 20.22
C THR A 472 16.83 -19.62 20.77
N GLU A 473 15.78 -20.35 21.14
CA GLU A 473 14.50 -19.79 21.54
C GLU A 473 14.15 -20.16 22.99
N ASN A 474 13.38 -19.28 23.60
CA ASN A 474 12.85 -19.43 24.95
C ASN A 474 11.53 -18.67 25.06
N GLY A 475 10.70 -19.05 26.01
CA GLY A 475 9.42 -18.40 26.20
C GLY A 475 8.51 -19.12 27.18
N ILE A 476 7.25 -18.72 27.14
CA ILE A 476 6.17 -19.31 27.93
C ILE A 476 5.19 -19.92 26.94
N VAL A 477 4.73 -21.14 27.21
CA VAL A 477 3.67 -21.76 26.42
C VAL A 477 2.41 -20.93 26.60
N ASP A 478 1.88 -20.43 25.50
CA ASP A 478 0.77 -19.51 25.49
C ASP A 478 -0.56 -20.24 25.34
N GLN A 479 -0.65 -21.13 24.35
CA GLN A 479 -1.86 -21.90 24.09
C GLN A 479 -1.50 -23.19 23.35
N VAL A 480 -2.21 -24.26 23.68
CA VAL A 480 -2.11 -25.58 23.05
C VAL A 480 -3.47 -25.91 22.44
N ILE A 481 -3.47 -26.34 21.18
CA ILE A 481 -4.66 -26.85 20.49
C ILE A 481 -4.44 -28.30 20.12
N LEU A 482 -5.35 -29.14 20.60
CA LEU A 482 -5.51 -30.53 20.22
C LEU A 482 -6.73 -30.62 19.30
N THR A 483 -6.55 -31.18 18.11
CA THR A 483 -7.64 -31.43 17.17
C THR A 483 -7.40 -32.75 16.46
N VAL A 484 -8.35 -33.16 15.63
CA VAL A 484 -8.25 -34.34 14.79
C VAL A 484 -8.25 -33.89 13.33
N ASN A 485 -7.34 -34.43 12.53
CA ASN A 485 -7.29 -34.17 11.09
C ASN A 485 -8.39 -34.95 10.34
N ALA A 486 -8.57 -34.68 9.04
CA ALA A 486 -9.53 -35.39 8.20
C ALA A 486 -9.35 -36.94 8.21
N ASP A 487 -8.12 -37.41 8.47
CA ASP A 487 -7.78 -38.83 8.54
C ASP A 487 -8.10 -39.50 9.90
N ASN A 488 -8.82 -38.81 10.80
CA ASN A 488 -9.08 -39.25 12.18
C ASN A 488 -7.83 -39.49 13.03
N VAL A 489 -6.79 -38.69 12.77
CA VAL A 489 -5.48 -38.76 13.44
C VAL A 489 -5.30 -37.52 14.32
N LYS A 490 -4.75 -37.68 15.53
CA LYS A 490 -4.55 -36.54 16.45
C LYS A 490 -3.52 -35.57 15.88
N TYR A 491 -3.83 -34.28 16.00
CA TYR A 491 -3.00 -33.16 15.59
C TYR A 491 -2.85 -32.19 16.77
N VAL A 492 -1.61 -31.82 17.07
CA VAL A 492 -1.26 -30.92 18.17
C VAL A 492 -0.59 -29.70 17.60
N LYS A 493 -0.98 -28.53 18.11
CA LYS A 493 -0.32 -27.25 17.84
C LYS A 493 -0.06 -26.50 19.13
N VAL A 494 1.21 -26.28 19.45
CA VAL A 494 1.68 -25.58 20.65
C VAL A 494 2.20 -24.20 20.23
N ARG A 495 1.64 -23.13 20.80
CA ARG A 495 2.12 -21.76 20.62
C ARG A 495 2.94 -21.35 21.83
N VAL A 496 4.15 -20.86 21.58
CA VAL A 496 5.07 -20.30 22.57
C VAL A 496 5.17 -18.80 22.33
N ARG A 497 5.08 -18.00 23.40
CA ARG A 497 5.27 -16.56 23.36
C ARG A 497 6.55 -16.16 24.08
N THR A 498 7.20 -15.13 23.57
CA THR A 498 8.37 -14.51 24.19
C THR A 498 8.32 -13.00 24.01
N THR A 499 8.86 -12.27 24.97
CA THR A 499 8.95 -10.82 24.92
C THR A 499 10.31 -10.44 24.37
N LYS A 500 10.34 -9.63 23.33
CA LYS A 500 11.54 -9.05 22.75
C LYS A 500 11.60 -7.58 23.15
N ILE A 501 12.65 -7.24 23.87
CA ILE A 501 13.00 -5.88 24.27
C ILE A 501 14.08 -5.42 23.29
N PRO A 502 14.04 -4.17 22.77
CA PRO A 502 15.10 -3.64 21.94
C PRO A 502 16.50 -3.85 22.54
N GLN A 503 17.44 -4.33 21.74
CA GLN A 503 18.84 -4.55 22.10
C GLN A 503 19.78 -3.90 21.08
N ILE A 504 21.06 -3.75 21.47
CA ILE A 504 22.12 -3.31 20.56
C ILE A 504 22.16 -4.23 19.33
N GLY A 505 22.22 -3.63 18.14
CA GLY A 505 22.18 -4.34 16.85
C GLY A 505 20.77 -4.53 16.27
N ASP A 506 19.71 -4.30 17.04
CA ASP A 506 18.34 -4.30 16.49
C ASP A 506 18.15 -3.16 15.49
N LYS A 507 17.30 -3.42 14.50
CA LYS A 507 17.11 -2.54 13.34
C LYS A 507 15.82 -1.73 13.49
N PHE A 508 15.95 -0.43 13.29
CA PHE A 508 14.85 0.53 13.27
C PHE A 508 14.89 1.31 11.96
N ALA A 509 13.74 1.80 11.52
CA ALA A 509 13.68 2.68 10.37
C ALA A 509 12.60 3.75 10.54
N SER A 510 12.87 4.95 10.04
CA SER A 510 11.82 5.96 9.85
C SER A 510 10.92 5.60 8.66
N ARG A 511 9.92 6.43 8.37
CA ARG A 511 9.07 6.30 7.17
C ARG A 511 9.72 6.85 5.89
N HIS A 512 11.00 7.22 5.92
CA HIS A 512 11.72 7.83 4.78
C HIS A 512 12.90 6.98 4.28
N GLY A 513 12.87 5.66 4.53
CA GLY A 513 13.93 4.75 4.10
C GLY A 513 15.27 4.97 4.84
N GLN A 514 15.23 5.61 6.02
CA GLN A 514 16.36 5.74 6.93
C GLN A 514 16.37 4.55 7.87
N LYS A 515 17.15 3.53 7.53
CA LYS A 515 17.36 2.36 8.38
C LYS A 515 18.60 2.58 9.23
N GLY A 516 18.51 2.25 10.51
CA GLY A 516 19.66 2.22 11.40
C GLY A 516 19.60 1.10 12.41
N THR A 517 20.74 0.82 13.02
CA THR A 517 20.87 -0.16 14.12
C THR A 517 21.17 0.53 15.43
N ILE A 518 20.67 0.02 16.55
CA ILE A 518 21.06 0.55 17.86
C ILE A 518 22.56 0.33 18.04
N GLY A 519 23.34 1.41 18.15
CA GLY A 519 24.78 1.38 18.39
C GLY A 519 25.09 1.25 19.88
N VAL A 520 24.44 2.08 20.70
CA VAL A 520 24.54 2.07 22.16
C VAL A 520 23.23 2.56 22.78
N THR A 521 23.00 2.19 24.03
CA THR A 521 21.93 2.74 24.86
C THR A 521 22.50 3.54 26.02
N TYR A 522 21.92 4.72 26.29
CA TYR A 522 22.28 5.56 27.43
C TYR A 522 21.10 5.72 28.37
N ARG A 523 21.36 5.83 29.66
CA ARG A 523 20.32 6.15 30.65
C ARG A 523 19.95 7.63 30.57
N GLN A 524 18.79 7.99 31.12
CA GLN A 524 18.26 9.35 31.01
C GLN A 524 19.22 10.43 31.54
N GLU A 525 20.02 10.13 32.57
CA GLU A 525 21.04 11.03 33.12
C GLU A 525 22.22 11.33 32.19
N ASP A 526 22.51 10.41 31.25
CA ASP A 526 23.60 10.52 30.29
C ASP A 526 23.12 11.05 28.93
N MET A 527 21.80 11.28 28.78
CA MET A 527 21.18 11.82 27.58
C MET A 527 21.10 13.35 27.65
N PRO A 528 21.28 14.05 26.53
CA PRO A 528 21.10 15.50 26.49
C PRO A 528 19.62 15.84 26.74
N PHE A 529 19.35 16.98 27.36
CA PHE A 529 18.00 17.40 27.72
C PHE A 529 17.77 18.87 27.36
N SER A 530 16.58 19.18 26.86
CA SER A 530 16.24 20.57 26.52
C SER A 530 16.06 21.44 27.78
N ARG A 531 15.99 22.76 27.60
CA ARG A 531 15.64 23.70 28.70
C ARG A 531 14.33 23.34 29.43
N GLU A 532 13.41 22.68 28.73
CA GLU A 532 12.12 22.23 29.26
C GLU A 532 12.22 20.90 30.02
N GLY A 533 13.40 20.27 30.02
CA GLY A 533 13.65 18.98 30.65
C GLY A 533 13.27 17.78 29.78
N LEU A 534 13.05 17.98 28.48
CA LEU A 534 12.74 16.90 27.55
C LEU A 534 14.03 16.17 27.13
N THR A 535 14.07 14.87 27.35
CA THR A 535 15.16 13.98 26.89
C THR A 535 14.71 13.21 25.65
N PRO A 536 15.53 13.12 24.59
CA PRO A 536 15.16 12.38 23.40
C PRO A 536 15.11 10.86 23.67
N ASP A 537 14.25 10.17 22.93
CA ASP A 537 14.17 8.71 22.90
C ASP A 537 15.23 8.12 21.96
N ILE A 538 15.50 8.81 20.86
CA ILE A 538 16.46 8.40 19.83
C ILE A 538 17.29 9.61 19.38
N ILE A 539 18.60 9.42 19.22
CA ILE A 539 19.48 10.41 18.59
C ILE A 539 20.03 9.83 17.29
N ILE A 540 19.77 10.55 16.19
CA ILE A 540 20.30 10.23 14.86
C ILE A 540 21.41 11.21 14.47
N ASN A 541 22.36 10.74 13.67
CA ASN A 541 23.47 11.57 13.25
C ASN A 541 23.07 12.52 12.09
N PRO A 542 23.44 13.81 12.17
CA PRO A 542 23.16 14.79 11.12
C PRO A 542 23.67 14.39 9.72
N HIS A 543 24.79 13.65 9.64
CA HIS A 543 25.39 13.23 8.36
C HIS A 543 24.45 12.33 7.53
N ALA A 544 23.46 11.70 8.17
CA ALA A 544 22.48 10.87 7.49
C ALA A 544 21.50 11.67 6.60
N ILE A 545 21.41 13.00 6.75
CA ILE A 545 20.45 13.84 6.02
C ILE A 545 21.01 14.36 4.68
N PRO A 546 22.17 15.04 4.61
CA PRO A 546 22.63 15.66 3.36
C PRO A 546 22.90 14.65 2.23
N SER A 547 23.52 13.51 2.56
CA SER A 547 23.85 12.46 1.59
C SER A 547 22.62 11.72 1.06
N ARG A 548 21.52 11.73 1.81
CA ARG A 548 20.30 10.97 1.49
C ARG A 548 19.16 11.82 1.00
N MET A 549 19.26 13.13 1.19
CA MET A 549 18.31 14.14 0.76
C MET A 549 16.86 13.81 1.19
N THR A 550 16.70 13.26 2.39
CA THR A 550 15.39 12.93 2.98
C THR A 550 14.79 14.15 3.68
N ILE A 551 14.47 15.19 2.92
CA ILE A 551 13.93 16.45 3.47
C ILE A 551 12.56 16.21 4.11
N ALA A 552 11.74 15.34 3.53
CA ALA A 552 10.43 14.99 4.07
C ALA A 552 10.49 14.45 5.52
N HIS A 553 11.60 13.80 5.92
CA HIS A 553 11.80 13.37 7.32
C HIS A 553 11.86 14.58 8.27
N LEU A 554 12.52 15.67 7.86
CA LEU A 554 12.58 16.89 8.66
C LEU A 554 11.21 17.59 8.71
N ILE A 555 10.48 17.61 7.59
CA ILE A 555 9.13 18.17 7.53
C ILE A 555 8.18 17.36 8.43
N GLU A 556 8.28 16.03 8.42
CA GLU A 556 7.52 15.14 9.33
C GLU A 556 7.78 15.51 10.80
N CYS A 557 9.05 15.73 11.19
CA CYS A 557 9.39 16.14 12.55
C CYS A 557 8.78 17.50 12.93
N LEU A 558 8.86 18.51 12.05
CA LEU A 558 8.30 19.84 12.31
C LEU A 558 6.77 19.79 12.44
N LEU A 559 6.10 19.15 11.47
CA LEU A 559 4.65 19.02 11.48
C LEU A 559 4.18 18.24 12.71
N SER A 560 4.83 17.13 13.03
CA SER A 560 4.49 16.31 14.21
C SER A 560 4.62 17.10 15.50
N LYS A 561 5.61 18.01 15.59
CA LYS A 561 5.76 18.90 16.75
C LYS A 561 4.62 19.92 16.85
N VAL A 562 4.20 20.52 15.73
CA VAL A 562 3.04 21.42 15.72
C VAL A 562 1.77 20.65 16.12
N SER A 563 1.58 19.47 15.55
CA SER A 563 0.46 18.57 15.86
C SER A 563 0.34 18.26 17.35
N THR A 564 1.46 18.01 18.05
CA THR A 564 1.43 17.77 19.50
C THR A 564 1.15 19.01 20.33
N LEU A 565 1.52 20.20 19.85
CA LEU A 565 1.28 21.47 20.53
C LEU A 565 -0.17 21.95 20.38
N GLU A 566 -0.73 21.85 19.18
CA GLU A 566 -2.12 22.24 18.91
C GLU A 566 -3.14 21.16 19.29
N GLY A 567 -2.71 19.90 19.43
CA GLY A 567 -3.60 18.78 19.72
C GLY A 567 -4.40 18.31 18.50
N MET A 568 -3.85 18.48 17.29
CA MET A 568 -4.47 18.07 16.02
C MET A 568 -3.59 17.09 15.25
N GLU A 569 -4.19 16.25 14.41
CA GLU A 569 -3.44 15.39 13.48
C GLU A 569 -2.89 16.24 12.31
N GLY A 570 -1.62 16.05 11.96
CA GLY A 570 -0.99 16.79 10.86
C GLY A 570 -1.22 16.10 9.51
N ASP A 571 -1.76 16.84 8.53
CA ASP A 571 -1.97 16.32 7.17
C ASP A 571 -0.65 16.34 6.39
N ALA A 572 -0.13 15.14 6.12
CA ALA A 572 1.10 14.90 5.36
C ALA A 572 0.84 14.28 3.98
N THR A 573 -0.38 14.47 3.45
CA THR A 573 -0.78 14.00 2.12
C THR A 573 0.09 14.66 1.04
N PRO A 574 0.61 13.90 0.06
CA PRO A 574 1.41 14.46 -1.03
C PRO A 574 0.60 15.42 -1.89
N PHE A 575 1.32 16.36 -2.52
CA PHE A 575 0.78 17.36 -3.45
C PHE A 575 -0.26 18.31 -2.84
N THR A 576 -0.18 18.55 -1.52
CA THR A 576 -1.01 19.54 -0.82
C THR A 576 -0.34 20.91 -0.78
N ASP A 577 -1.10 21.94 -0.39
CA ASP A 577 -0.62 23.31 -0.23
C ASP A 577 0.14 23.56 1.09
N VAL A 578 0.38 22.51 1.88
CA VAL A 578 1.12 22.63 3.14
C VAL A 578 2.58 22.95 2.84
N THR A 579 3.05 24.12 3.29
CA THR A 579 4.43 24.56 3.12
C THR A 579 5.20 24.52 4.44
N VAL A 580 6.54 24.52 4.36
CA VAL A 580 7.37 24.57 5.57
C VAL A 580 7.19 25.89 6.32
N ASP A 581 6.86 26.98 5.63
CA ASP A 581 6.68 28.28 6.27
C ASP A 581 5.38 28.36 7.06
N SER A 582 4.28 27.78 6.58
CA SER A 582 3.04 27.72 7.36
C SER A 582 3.25 26.95 8.67
N VAL A 583 3.98 25.83 8.63
CA VAL A 583 4.37 25.07 9.83
C VAL A 583 5.31 25.89 10.73
N SER A 584 6.24 26.64 10.14
CA SER A 584 7.21 27.47 10.86
C SER A 584 6.54 28.62 11.63
N GLU A 585 5.51 29.24 11.05
CA GLU A 585 4.71 30.28 11.69
C GLU A 585 3.92 29.72 12.89
N LEU A 586 3.30 28.54 12.73
CA LEU A 586 2.59 27.85 13.81
C LEU A 586 3.52 27.49 14.97
N LEU A 587 4.75 27.01 14.69
CA LEU A 587 5.75 26.78 15.74
C LEU A 587 6.11 28.06 16.49
N ARG A 588 6.29 29.17 15.77
CA ARG A 588 6.64 30.47 16.35
C ARG A 588 5.51 31.00 17.24
N LYS A 589 4.25 30.80 16.85
CA LYS A 589 3.06 31.15 17.63
C LYS A 589 3.04 30.46 19.00
N HIS A 590 3.58 29.26 19.10
CA HIS A 590 3.69 28.50 20.35
C HIS A 590 4.96 28.83 21.16
N GLY A 591 5.73 29.86 20.78
CA GLY A 591 6.92 30.28 21.50
C GLY A 591 8.18 29.44 21.22
N TYR A 592 8.10 28.48 20.29
CA TYR A 592 9.25 27.70 19.85
C TYR A 592 9.98 28.40 18.70
N GLN A 593 11.22 27.97 18.43
CA GLN A 593 11.93 28.46 17.26
C GLN A 593 11.28 27.93 15.98
N SER A 594 11.10 28.81 14.99
CA SER A 594 10.32 28.54 13.77
C SER A 594 10.84 27.37 12.94
N ARG A 595 12.15 27.10 12.99
CA ARG A 595 12.78 26.01 12.24
C ARG A 595 12.98 24.71 13.06
N GLY A 596 12.39 24.63 14.25
CA GLY A 596 12.41 23.42 15.09
C GLY A 596 13.71 23.16 15.86
N PHE A 597 14.66 24.10 15.86
CA PHE A 597 15.87 24.00 16.68
C PHE A 597 15.58 24.35 18.14
N GLU A 598 16.21 23.62 19.06
CA GLU A 598 16.11 23.84 20.51
C GLU A 598 17.50 23.87 21.12
N VAL A 599 17.64 24.61 22.23
CA VAL A 599 18.86 24.62 23.04
C VAL A 599 18.84 23.37 23.91
N MET A 600 19.92 22.58 23.84
CA MET A 600 20.08 21.29 24.50
C MET A 600 21.49 21.13 25.07
#